data_AF-A0A383AM41-F1
#
_entry.id   AF-A0A383AM41-F1
#
_cell.length_a   1.000
_cell.length_b   1.000
_cell.length_c   1.000
_cell.angle_alpha   90.00
_cell.angle_beta   90.00
_cell.angle_gamma   90.00
#
_symmetry.space_group_name_H-M   'P 1'
#
loop_
_entity.id
_entity.type
_entity.pdbx_description
1 polymer ?
#
loop_
_entity_poly.entity_id
_entity_poly.type
_entity_poly.pdbx_seq_one_letter_code
_entity_poly.pdbx_strand_id
1 'polypeptide(L)' 'MKTLGDGLIRRGLLTRVASTLPLSPPLCITAEQVDLIVSIIDDSLTEMETAHDLV' A
#
# COMPACT_ATOMS: atom_id res chain seq x y z
N MET A 1 -3.80 -7.93 15.35
CA MET A 1 -2.78 -8.15 14.31
C MET A 1 -2.81 -6.95 13.38
N LYS A 2 -1.68 -6.25 13.17
CA LYS A 2 -1.62 -5.21 12.14
C LYS A 2 -1.67 -5.92 10.78
N THR A 3 -2.62 -5.58 9.94
CA THR A 3 -2.72 -6.13 8.58
C THR A 3 -2.13 -5.16 7.57
N LEU A 4 -1.76 -5.65 6.37
CA LEU A 4 -1.29 -4.78 5.27
C LEU A 4 -2.27 -3.63 5.00
N GLY A 5 -3.57 -3.93 5.05
CA GLY A 5 -4.62 -2.94 4.87
C GLY A 5 -4.58 -1.81 5.89
N ASP A 6 -4.27 -2.10 7.16
CA ASP A 6 -4.12 -1.08 8.19
C ASP A 6 -2.90 -0.17 7.92
N GLY A 7 -1.81 -0.74 7.38
CA GLY A 7 -0.60 -0.02 7.00
C GLY A 7 -0.84 0.96 5.85
N LEU A 8 -1.58 0.53 4.83
CA LEU A 8 -1.93 1.34 3.66
C LEU A 8 -2.90 2.47 4.02
N ILE A 9 -3.94 2.18 4.81
CA ILE A 9 -4.93 3.18 5.25
C ILE A 9 -4.25 4.28 6.07
N ARG A 10 -3.34 3.93 6.99
CA ARG A 10 -2.58 4.90 7.80
C ARG A 10 -1.74 5.85 6.96
N ARG A 11 -1.23 5.37 5.82
CA ARG A 11 -0.42 6.15 4.88
C ARG A 11 -1.28 6.89 3.84
N GLY A 12 -2.61 6.84 3.95
CA GLY A 12 -3.54 7.58 3.11
C GLY A 12 -3.98 6.84 1.84
N LEU A 13 -3.61 5.56 1.67
CA LEU A 13 -4.05 4.74 0.55
C LEU A 13 -5.31 3.94 0.92
N LEU A 14 -6.44 4.39 0.39
CA LEU A 14 -7.71 3.67 0.52
C LEU A 14 -7.79 2.56 -0.52
N THR A 15 -7.65 1.32 -0.08
CA THR A 15 -7.80 0.14 -0.93
C THR A 15 -8.40 -1.03 -0.14
N ARG A 16 -8.99 -1.98 -0.87
CA ARG A 16 -9.46 -3.23 -0.29
C ARG A 16 -8.33 -4.24 -0.38
N VAL A 17 -7.97 -4.84 0.75
CA VAL A 17 -6.95 -5.90 0.79
C VAL A 17 -7.63 -7.25 1.00
N ALA A 18 -7.37 -8.19 0.09
CA ALA A 18 -7.77 -9.59 0.20
C ALA A 18 -6.56 -10.48 -0.15
N SER A 19 -6.72 -11.48 -1.03
CA SER A 19 -5.59 -12.22 -1.61
C SER A 19 -4.78 -11.39 -2.63
N THR A 20 -5.35 -10.29 -3.11
CA THR A 20 -4.74 -9.36 -4.06
C THR A 20 -4.93 -7.93 -3.58
N LEU A 21 -4.08 -7.02 -4.05
CA LEU A 21 -4.18 -5.58 -3.81
C LEU A 21 -4.73 -4.87 -5.06
N PRO A 22 -6.07 -4.81 -5.27
CA PRO A 22 -6.64 -4.04 -6.37
C PRO A 22 -6.32 -2.55 -6.22
N LEU A 23 -5.76 -1.97 -7.29
CA LEU A 23 -5.54 -0.53 -7.40
C LEU A 23 -6.55 0.03 -8.40
N SER A 24 -7.41 0.92 -7.94
CA SER A 24 -8.42 1.58 -8.77
C SER A 24 -8.38 3.09 -8.54
N PRO A 25 -7.26 3.76 -8.90
CA PRO A 25 -7.17 5.21 -8.80
C PRO A 25 -8.11 5.90 -9.80
N PRO A 26 -8.48 7.17 -9.56
CA PRO A 26 -9.24 7.97 -10.52
C PRO A 26 -8.50 8.12 -11.87
N LEU A 27 -9.24 8.22 -12.98
CA LEU A 27 -8.68 8.40 -14.32
C LEU A 27 -7.90 9.72 -14.50
N CYS A 28 -8.10 10.69 -13.60
CA CYS A 28 -7.42 11.98 -13.59
C CYS A 28 -6.14 12.00 -12.73
N ILE A 29 -5.61 10.83 -12.34
CA ILE A 29 -4.38 10.74 -11.56
C ILE A 29 -3.15 11.23 -12.35
N THR A 30 -2.23 11.92 -11.67
CA THR A 30 -0.95 12.36 -12.26
C THR A 30 0.15 11.33 -12.04
N ALA A 31 1.27 11.46 -12.77
CA ALA A 31 2.43 10.58 -12.59
C ALA A 31 2.99 10.65 -11.16
N GLU A 32 3.06 11.86 -10.58
CA GLU A 32 3.56 12.08 -9.22
C GLU A 32 2.65 11.41 -8.18
N GLN A 33 1.33 11.37 -8.43
CA GLN A 33 0.39 10.67 -7.58
C GLN A 33 0.52 9.14 -7.70
N VAL A 34 0.85 8.63 -8.89
CA VAL A 34 1.18 7.21 -9.07
C VAL A 34 2.44 6.85 -8.30
N ASP A 35 3.49 7.65 -8.38
CA ASP A 35 4.73 7.44 -7.63
C ASP A 35 4.49 7.40 -6.13
N LEU A 36 3.64 8.31 -5.63
CA LEU A 36 3.23 8.32 -4.22
C LEU A 36 2.50 7.02 -3.83
N ILE A 37 1.59 6.52 -4.66
CA ILE A 37 0.88 5.26 -4.39
C ILE A 37 1.88 4.10 -4.32
N VAL A 38 2.81 4.02 -5.27
CA VAL A 38 3.83 2.96 -5.31
C VAL A 38 4.72 3.01 -4.07
N SER A 39 5.19 4.20 -3.67
CA SER A 39 5.99 4.39 -2.45
C SER A 39 5.24 3.93 -1.20
N ILE A 40 3.95 4.27 -1.07
CA ILE A 40 3.13 3.84 0.08
C ILE A 40 3.00 2.32 0.15
N ILE A 41 2.87 1.66 -1.01
CA ILE A 41 2.77 0.20 -1.09
C ILE A 41 4.10 -0.43 -0.67
N ASP A 42 5.21 0.05 -1.23
CA ASP A 42 6.56 -0.44 -0.92
C ASP A 42 6.87 -0.34 0.58
N ASP A 43 6.70 0.85 1.16
CA ASP A 43 6.93 1.09 2.60
C ASP A 43 6.07 0.18 3.50
N SER A 44 4.84 -0.11 3.07
CA SER A 44 3.92 -0.97 3.81
C SER A 44 4.31 -2.45 3.70
N LEU A 45 4.82 -2.87 2.55
CA LEU A 45 5.34 -4.22 2.35
C LEU A 45 6.63 -4.41 3.14
N THR A 46 7.58 -3.47 3.08
CA THR A 46 8.82 -3.52 3.86
C THR A 46 8.53 -3.59 5.37
N GLU A 47 7.58 -2.81 5.89
CA GLU A 47 7.17 -2.90 7.31
C GLU A 47 6.66 -4.30 7.65
N MET A 48 5.87 -4.92 6.76
CA MET A 48 5.36 -6.28 6.96
C MET A 48 6.43 -7.34 6.84
N GLU A 49 7.32 -7.25 5.85
CA GLU A 49 8.43 -8.17 5.64
C GLU A 49 9.37 -8.16 6.85
N THR A 50 9.75 -6.98 7.32
CA THR A 50 10.57 -6.79 8.53
C THR A 50 9.87 -7.39 9.75
N ALA A 51 8.56 -7.21 9.89
CA ALA A 51 7.80 -7.75 11.02
C ALA A 51 7.67 -9.29 11.02
N HIS A 52 7.93 -9.93 9.88
CA HIS A 52 7.87 -11.39 9.72
C HIS A 52 9.24 -12.00 9.40
N ASP A 53 10.33 -11.24 9.60
CA ASP A 53 11.72 -11.64 9.32
C ASP A 53 11.93 -12.18 7.90
N LEU A 54 11.21 -11.62 6.93
CA LEU A 54 11.34 -11.98 5.50
C LEU A 54 12.45 -11.18 4.80
N VAL A 55 12.85 -10.03 5.38
CA VAL A 55 13.92 -9.13 4.95
C VAL A 55 14.63 -8.56 6.17
#